data_AF-A0A7J2I0U6-F1
#
_entry.id   AF-A0A7J2I0U6-F1
#
_cell.length_a   1.000
_cell.length_b   1.000
_cell.length_c   1.000
_cell.angle_alpha   90.00
_cell.angle_beta   90.00
_cell.angle_gamma   90.00
#
_symmetry.space_group_name_H-M   'P 1'
#
loop_
_entity.id
_entity.type
_entity.pdbx_description
1 polymer ?
#
loop_
_entity_poly.entity_id
_entity_poly.type
_entity_poly.pdbx_seq_one_letter_code
_entity_poly.pdbx_strand_id
1 'polypeptide(L)'
;MRIGILRIGKVDEDVVERIRESLTMAFPETKCEVIAEVLEIPEEAFDKVREQYRSDIILGFVKRQAEKEKTFNRVLGVVDADIFVPRLNFVFGEAECPGKAALISLWRLRPEFYGKKPNMEIFVERSVKEAVH
;
A
#
# COMPACT_ATOMS: atom_id res chain seq x y z
N MET A 1 10.93 16.11 4.90
CA MET A 1 10.25 15.44 3.76
C MET A 1 8.82 15.09 4.17
N ARG A 2 7.86 14.96 3.25
CA ARG A 2 6.46 14.60 3.56
C ARG A 2 6.06 13.33 2.82
N ILE A 3 5.46 12.39 3.55
CA ILE A 3 4.94 11.12 3.03
C ILE A 3 3.42 11.16 3.19
N GLY A 4 2.69 10.95 2.11
CA GLY A 4 1.25 10.78 2.13
C GLY A 4 0.89 9.30 2.11
N ILE A 5 -0.04 8.85 2.94
CA ILE A 5 -0.63 7.51 2.84
C ILE A 5 -1.97 7.61 2.12
N LEU A 6 -2.09 6.95 0.98
CA LEU A 6 -3.30 6.91 0.16
C LEU A 6 -3.99 5.57 0.35
N ARG A 7 -5.23 5.59 0.83
CA ARG A 7 -6.05 4.38 0.94
C ARG A 7 -6.68 4.06 -0.41
N ILE A 8 -6.61 2.80 -0.82
CA ILE A 8 -7.18 2.31 -2.07
C ILE A 8 -8.16 1.18 -1.76
N GLY A 9 -9.43 1.41 -2.07
CA GLY A 9 -10.55 0.57 -1.67
C GLY A 9 -10.81 0.64 -0.17
N LYS A 10 -11.39 -0.44 0.36
CA LYS A 10 -11.66 -0.58 1.78
C LYS A 10 -10.42 -1.10 2.50
N VAL A 11 -9.83 -0.26 3.33
CA VAL A 11 -8.66 -0.60 4.15
C VAL A 11 -8.96 -0.27 5.61
N ASP A 12 -8.49 -1.12 6.52
CA ASP A 12 -8.63 -0.93 7.96
C ASP A 12 -7.84 0.32 8.42
N GLU A 13 -8.54 1.27 9.03
CA GLU A 13 -7.96 2.55 9.46
C GLU A 13 -6.96 2.38 10.61
N ASP A 14 -7.15 1.40 11.49
CA ASP A 14 -6.24 1.15 12.61
C ASP A 14 -4.87 0.68 12.07
N VAL A 15 -4.87 -0.14 11.02
CA VAL A 15 -3.64 -0.59 10.35
C VAL A 15 -2.94 0.58 9.68
N VAL A 16 -3.70 1.43 8.98
CA VAL A 16 -3.16 2.63 8.32
C VAL A 16 -2.52 3.58 9.32
N GLU A 17 -3.14 3.79 10.48
CA GLU A 17 -2.56 4.64 11.51
C GLU A 17 -1.29 4.05 12.12
N ARG A 18 -1.25 2.74 12.38
CA ARG A 18 -0.02 2.05 12.80
C ARG A 18 1.11 2.18 11.79
N ILE A 19 0.79 2.11 10.49
CA ILE A 19 1.76 2.37 9.42
C ILE A 19 2.24 3.82 9.46
N ARG A 20 1.34 4.80 9.60
CA ARG A 20 1.71 6.23 9.68
C ARG A 20 2.67 6.52 10.83
N GLU A 21 2.34 6.02 12.03
CA GLU A 21 3.18 6.17 13.22
C GLU A 21 4.56 5.55 12.99
N SER A 22 4.60 4.32 12.47
CA SER A 22 5.84 3.59 12.25
C SER A 22 6.72 4.22 11.16
N LEU A 23 6.13 4.74 10.08
CA LEU A 23 6.85 5.49 9.05
C LEU A 23 7.47 6.77 9.63
N THR A 24 6.76 7.46 10.53
CA THR A 24 7.27 8.66 11.21
C THR A 24 8.46 8.29 12.12
N MET A 25 8.42 7.13 12.77
CA MET A 25 9.53 6.63 13.59
C MET A 25 10.73 6.16 12.77
N ALA A 26 10.48 5.43 11.67
CA ALA A 26 11.53 4.90 10.79
C ALA A 26 12.24 6.02 10.02
N PHE A 27 11.54 7.11 9.73
CA PHE A 27 12.07 8.28 9.02
C PHE A 27 11.84 9.57 9.83
N PRO A 28 12.63 9.85 10.89
CA PRO A 28 12.37 10.92 11.86
C PRO A 28 12.31 12.35 11.28
N GLU A 29 12.97 12.60 10.16
CA GLU A 29 12.96 13.90 9.46
C GLU A 29 11.79 14.05 8.47
N THR A 30 10.83 13.13 8.54
CA THR A 30 9.65 13.10 7.68
C THR A 30 8.37 13.34 8.47
N LYS A 31 7.43 14.05 7.84
CA LYS A 31 6.04 14.13 8.30
C LYS A 31 5.23 13.15 7.50
N CYS A 32 4.57 12.21 8.18
CA CYS A 32 3.68 11.24 7.56
C CYS A 32 2.22 11.60 7.87
N GLU A 33 1.37 11.67 6.85
CA GLU A 33 -0.04 12.06 6.95
C GLU A 33 -0.91 11.13 6.11
N VAL A 34 -2.10 10.80 6.60
CA VAL A 34 -3.11 10.08 5.80
C VAL A 34 -3.81 11.08 4.88
N ILE A 35 -3.85 10.77 3.58
CA ILE A 35 -4.57 11.57 2.59
C ILE A 35 -6.07 11.34 2.80
N ALA A 36 -6.84 12.44 2.84
CA ALA A 36 -8.28 12.39 3.06
C ALA A 36 -9.03 11.67 1.92
N GLU A 37 -8.57 11.88 0.68
CA GLU A 37 -9.08 11.19 -0.50
C GLU A 37 -8.80 9.68 -0.39
N VAL A 38 -9.82 8.87 -0.70
CA VAL A 38 -9.73 7.41 -0.83
C VAL A 38 -10.02 7.08 -2.27
N LEU A 39 -9.13 6.34 -2.92
CA LEU A 39 -9.36 5.88 -4.29
C LEU A 39 -10.10 4.56 -4.29
N GLU A 40 -10.96 4.32 -5.27
CA GLU A 40 -11.45 2.98 -5.55
C GLU A 40 -10.34 2.13 -6.19
N ILE A 41 -10.42 0.80 -6.03
CA ILE A 41 -9.52 -0.10 -6.74
C ILE A 41 -9.94 -0.08 -8.22
N PRO A 42 -9.04 0.28 -9.16
CA PRO A 42 -9.39 0.33 -10.59
C PRO A 42 -9.87 -1.03 -11.09
N GLU A 43 -11.07 -1.08 -11.68
CA GLU A 43 -11.61 -2.32 -12.25
C GLU A 43 -10.69 -2.90 -13.34
N GLU A 44 -10.02 -2.02 -14.09
CA GLU A 44 -9.04 -2.38 -15.12
C GLU A 44 -7.78 -3.06 -14.57
N ALA A 45 -7.51 -2.96 -13.27
CA ALA A 45 -6.43 -3.71 -12.64
C ALA A 45 -6.79 -5.18 -12.41
N PHE A 46 -8.07 -5.56 -12.39
CA PHE A 46 -8.47 -6.92 -12.04
C PHE A 46 -8.24 -7.92 -13.19
N ASP A 47 -7.46 -8.96 -12.90
CA ASP A 47 -7.27 -10.12 -13.76
C ASP A 47 -8.21 -11.25 -13.31
N LYS A 48 -9.22 -11.55 -14.14
CA LYS A 48 -10.24 -12.57 -13.85
C LYS A 48 -9.71 -13.99 -13.78
N VAL A 49 -8.62 -14.30 -14.49
CA VAL A 49 -8.06 -15.66 -14.51
C VAL A 49 -7.26 -15.91 -13.23
N ARG A 50 -6.57 -14.87 -12.73
CA ARG A 50 -5.80 -14.94 -11.49
C ARG A 50 -6.62 -14.67 -10.25
N GLU A 51 -7.75 -13.98 -10.37
CA GLU A 51 -8.49 -13.39 -9.25
C GLU A 51 -7.61 -12.45 -8.41
N GLN A 52 -6.71 -11.72 -9.08
CA GLN A 52 -5.74 -10.80 -8.50
C GLN A 52 -5.74 -9.47 -9.26
N TYR A 53 -5.16 -8.43 -8.66
CA TYR A 53 -5.04 -7.11 -9.26
C TYR A 53 -3.61 -6.83 -9.74
N ARG A 54 -3.47 -6.19 -10.89
CA ARG A 54 -2.19 -5.71 -11.39
C ARG A 54 -1.71 -4.52 -10.57
N SER A 55 -0.61 -4.69 -9.84
CA SER A 55 -0.02 -3.65 -9.00
C SER A 55 0.44 -2.46 -9.83
N ASP A 56 0.94 -2.69 -11.04
CA ASP A 56 1.49 -1.63 -11.89
C ASP A 56 0.40 -0.63 -12.36
N ILE A 57 -0.81 -1.14 -12.59
CA ILE A 57 -1.98 -0.32 -12.89
C ILE A 57 -2.36 0.51 -11.66
N ILE A 58 -2.53 -0.13 -10.49
CA ILE A 58 -2.88 0.57 -9.25
C ILE A 58 -1.82 1.62 -8.90
N LEU A 59 -0.54 1.30 -9.01
CA LEU A 59 0.58 2.22 -8.78
C LEU A 59 0.50 3.45 -9.71
N GLY A 60 0.04 3.27 -10.95
CA GLY A 60 -0.24 4.37 -11.87
C GLY A 60 -1.29 5.36 -11.35
N PHE A 61 -2.33 4.88 -10.65
CA PHE A 61 -3.30 5.75 -9.98
C PHE A 61 -2.70 6.47 -8.78
N VAL A 62 -1.90 5.77 -7.95
CA VAL A 62 -1.17 6.37 -6.82
C VAL A 62 -0.24 7.48 -7.31
N LYS A 63 0.48 7.24 -8.41
CA LYS A 63 1.36 8.23 -9.03
C LYS A 63 0.60 9.48 -9.46
N ARG A 64 -0.53 9.33 -10.16
CA ARG A 64 -1.35 10.48 -10.56
C ARG A 64 -1.82 11.30 -9.35
N GLN A 65 -2.18 10.62 -8.26
CA GLN A 65 -2.53 11.31 -7.01
C GLN A 65 -1.32 12.03 -6.40
N ALA A 66 -0.13 11.41 -6.41
CA ALA A 66 1.11 12.03 -5.94
C ALA A 66 1.55 13.26 -6.77
N GLU A 67 1.23 13.27 -8.06
CA GLU A 67 1.50 14.39 -8.96
C GLU A 67 0.50 15.54 -8.76
N LYS A 68 -0.78 15.22 -8.49
CA LYS A 68 -1.83 16.17 -8.12
C LYS A 68 -1.52 16.83 -6.77
N GLU A 69 -1.16 16.03 -5.77
CA GLU A 69 -0.83 16.48 -4.42
C GLU A 69 0.64 16.89 -4.30
N LYS A 70 0.96 18.09 -4.81
CA LYS A 70 2.33 18.66 -4.78
C LYS A 70 2.94 18.82 -3.38
N THR A 71 2.11 18.67 -2.36
CA THR A 71 2.45 18.74 -0.95
C THR A 71 3.36 17.59 -0.50
N PHE A 72 3.22 16.40 -1.09
CA PHE A 72 3.94 15.20 -0.67
C PHE A 72 5.18 14.93 -1.55
N ASN A 73 6.27 14.51 -0.91
CA ASN A 73 7.47 14.07 -1.60
C ASN A 73 7.37 12.61 -2.04
N ARG A 74 6.61 11.80 -1.30
CA ARG A 74 6.29 10.40 -1.60
C ARG A 74 4.83 10.13 -1.23
N VAL A 75 4.18 9.24 -1.97
CA VAL A 75 2.86 8.72 -1.63
C VAL A 75 2.93 7.20 -1.61
N LEU A 76 2.53 6.62 -0.48
CA LEU A 76 2.36 5.19 -0.29
C LEU A 76 0.88 4.84 -0.43
N GLY A 77 0.53 4.15 -1.51
CA GLY A 77 -0.75 3.47 -1.66
C GLY A 77 -0.83 2.26 -0.75
N VAL A 78 -1.95 2.09 -0.05
CA VAL A 78 -2.25 0.90 0.74
C VAL A 78 -3.55 0.30 0.22
N VAL A 79 -3.52 -0.97 -0.15
CA VAL A 79 -4.68 -1.72 -0.67
C VAL A 79 -4.87 -3.02 0.09
N ASP A 80 -6.11 -3.45 0.32
CA ASP A 80 -6.43 -4.78 0.88
C ASP A 80 -6.98 -5.71 -0.22
N ALA A 81 -6.15 -5.97 -1.22
CA ALA A 81 -6.46 -6.86 -2.34
C ALA A 81 -5.20 -7.60 -2.78
N ASP A 82 -5.33 -8.82 -3.28
CA ASP A 82 -4.18 -9.58 -3.75
C ASP A 82 -3.59 -8.96 -5.02
N ILE A 83 -2.29 -8.66 -5.04
CA ILE A 83 -1.65 -7.95 -6.15
C ILE A 83 -0.53 -8.75 -6.80
N PHE A 84 -0.30 -8.51 -8.10
CA PHE A 84 0.79 -9.11 -8.86
C PHE A 84 1.33 -8.14 -9.93
N VAL A 85 2.59 -8.37 -10.33
CA VAL A 85 3.15 -7.87 -11.59
C VAL A 85 3.24 -9.01 -12.60
N PRO A 86 3.20 -8.74 -13.92
CA PRO A 86 3.46 -9.76 -14.92
C PRO A 86 4.75 -10.53 -14.62
N ARG A 87 4.71 -11.85 -14.79
CA ARG A 87 5.81 -12.82 -14.55
C ARG A 87 6.06 -13.22 -13.09
N LEU A 88 5.40 -12.60 -12.11
CA LEU A 88 5.41 -13.06 -10.73
C LEU A 88 4.06 -13.67 -10.34
N ASN A 89 4.06 -14.50 -9.30
CA ASN A 89 2.82 -15.09 -8.78
C ASN A 89 2.02 -14.07 -7.97
N PHE A 90 2.71 -13.21 -7.24
CA PHE A 90 2.18 -12.11 -6.46
C PHE A 90 3.34 -11.19 -6.05
N VAL A 91 3.02 -10.01 -5.54
CA VAL A 91 3.97 -9.14 -4.83
C VAL A 91 3.33 -8.61 -3.56
N PHE A 92 4.15 -8.24 -2.56
CA PHE A 92 3.65 -7.51 -1.39
C PHE A 92 3.51 -6.02 -1.66
N GLY A 93 4.26 -5.50 -2.64
CA GLY A 93 4.20 -4.12 -3.05
C GLY A 93 4.96 -3.88 -4.35
N GLU A 94 4.83 -2.67 -4.87
CA GLU A 94 5.55 -2.17 -6.04
C GLU A 94 5.82 -0.68 -5.85
N ALA A 95 7.00 -0.20 -6.26
CA ALA A 95 7.37 1.20 -6.11
C ALA A 95 8.12 1.74 -7.32
N GLU A 96 7.97 3.03 -7.58
CA GLU A 96 8.86 3.74 -8.50
C GLU A 96 10.24 3.92 -7.85
N CYS A 97 11.27 3.34 -8.47
CA CYS A 97 12.65 3.47 -8.02
C CYS A 97 13.56 3.99 -9.15
N PRO A 98 13.95 5.28 -9.17
CA PRO A 98 13.47 6.35 -8.28
C PRO A 98 12.09 6.88 -8.69
N GLY A 99 11.32 7.39 -7.73
CA GLY A 99 10.07 8.09 -8.04
C GLY A 99 9.29 8.54 -6.81
N LYS A 100 8.00 8.84 -6.99
CA LYS A 100 7.13 9.40 -5.94
C LYS A 100 6.10 8.41 -5.40
N ALA A 101 5.74 7.40 -6.19
CA ALA A 101 4.69 6.46 -5.82
C ALA A 101 5.27 5.13 -5.34
N ALA A 102 4.66 4.59 -4.28
CA ALA A 102 4.80 3.22 -3.84
C ALA A 102 3.41 2.65 -3.55
N LEU A 103 3.27 1.33 -3.56
CA LEU A 103 2.05 0.60 -3.27
C LEU A 103 2.39 -0.63 -2.44
N ILE A 104 1.63 -0.89 -1.38
CA ILE A 104 1.65 -2.18 -0.66
C ILE A 104 0.27 -2.82 -0.61
N SER A 105 0.24 -4.15 -0.60
CA SER A 105 -0.95 -4.95 -0.34
C SER A 105 -0.91 -5.56 1.05
N LEU A 106 -2.01 -5.42 1.78
CA LEU A 106 -2.22 -6.06 3.07
C LEU A 106 -2.65 -7.54 2.95
N TRP A 107 -3.13 -7.95 1.77
CA TRP A 107 -3.87 -9.20 1.58
C TRP A 107 -3.10 -10.43 2.04
N ARG A 108 -1.85 -10.57 1.56
CA ARG A 108 -0.97 -11.69 1.87
C ARG A 108 -0.11 -11.48 3.12
N LEU A 109 -0.29 -10.37 3.84
CA LEU A 109 0.39 -10.12 5.12
C LEU A 109 -0.36 -10.76 6.29
N ARG A 110 -1.68 -10.95 6.13
CA ARG A 110 -2.58 -11.64 7.05
C ARG A 110 -2.14 -13.10 7.24
N PRO A 111 -1.86 -13.54 8.49
CA PRO A 111 -1.59 -14.96 8.78
C PRO A 111 -2.66 -15.93 8.23
N GLU A 112 -3.91 -15.49 8.18
CA GLU A 112 -5.09 -16.21 7.72
C GLU A 112 -4.97 -16.68 6.27
N PHE A 113 -4.29 -15.89 5.42
CA PHE A 113 -4.02 -16.28 4.03
C PHE A 113 -3.23 -17.60 3.95
N TYR A 114 -2.42 -17.90 4.96
CA TYR A 114 -1.62 -19.12 5.05
C TYR A 114 -2.24 -20.18 5.98
N GLY A 115 -3.54 -20.08 6.26
CA GLY A 115 -4.26 -21.04 7.12
C GLY A 115 -3.91 -20.96 8.60
N LYS A 116 -3.27 -19.87 9.06
CA LYS A 116 -2.99 -19.64 10.48
C LYS A 116 -4.16 -18.90 11.15
N LYS A 117 -4.20 -18.95 12.48
CA LYS A 117 -5.16 -18.15 13.24
C LYS A 117 -4.88 -16.65 13.04
N PRO A 118 -5.91 -15.79 13.07
CA PRO A 118 -5.75 -14.34 13.08
C PRO A 118 -4.77 -13.90 14.17
N ASN A 119 -3.83 -13.05 13.80
CA ASN A 119 -2.93 -12.40 14.74
C ASN A 119 -2.67 -10.97 14.25
N MET A 120 -3.33 -10.02 14.90
CA MET A 120 -3.28 -8.61 14.54
C MET A 120 -1.88 -8.01 14.71
N GLU A 121 -1.14 -8.43 15.73
CA GLU A 121 0.22 -7.93 15.99
C GLU A 121 1.17 -8.32 14.85
N ILE A 122 1.16 -9.59 14.45
CA ILE A 122 1.96 -10.08 13.31
C ILE A 122 1.53 -9.41 12.00
N PHE A 123 0.23 -9.24 11.79
CA PHE A 123 -0.30 -8.60 10.59
C PHE A 123 0.16 -7.13 10.48
N VAL A 124 0.03 -6.37 11.58
CA VAL A 124 0.49 -4.97 11.63
C VAL A 124 2.01 -4.89 11.48
N GLU A 125 2.77 -5.73 12.17
CA GLU A 125 4.25 -5.76 12.07
C GLU A 125 4.70 -5.96 10.62
N ARG A 126 4.08 -6.89 9.90
CA ARG A 126 4.37 -7.13 8.47
C ARG A 126 3.97 -5.95 7.61
N SER A 127 2.79 -5.37 7.85
CA SER A 127 2.30 -4.21 7.12
C SER A 127 3.24 -3.01 7.25
N VAL A 128 3.76 -2.79 8.45
CA VAL A 128 4.77 -1.76 8.72
C VAL A 128 6.09 -2.06 8.02
N LYS A 129 6.56 -3.32 8.08
CA LYS A 129 7.82 -3.72 7.41
C LYS A 129 7.76 -3.48 5.90
N GLU A 130 6.67 -3.88 5.25
CA GLU A 130 6.48 -3.66 3.82
C GLU A 130 6.29 -2.18 3.48
N ALA A 131 5.64 -1.39 4.35
CA ALA A 131 5.50 0.05 4.14
C ALA A 131 6.85 0.81 4.19
N VAL A 132 7.79 0.32 5.01
CA VAL A 132 9.12 0.92 5.19
C VAL A 132 10.10 0.49 4.08
N HIS A 133 9.94 -0.72 3.54
CA HIS A 133 10.77 -1.29 2.47
C HIS A 133 10.73 -0.45 1.19
#